data_AF-A0A5C5Z8A4-F1
#
_entry.id   AF-A0A5C5Z8A4-F1
#
_cell.length_a   1.000
_cell.length_b   1.000
_cell.length_c   1.000
_cell.angle_alpha   90.00
_cell.angle_beta   90.00
_cell.angle_gamma   90.00
#
_symmetry.space_group_name_H-M   'P 1'
#
loop_
_entity.id
_entity.type
_entity.pdbx_description
1 polymer ?
#
loop_
_entity_poly.entity_id
_entity_poly.type
_entity_poly.pdbx_seq_one_letter_code
_entity_poly.pdbx_strand_id
1 'polypeptide(L)'
;MRIRGMNLATFAEAYASGRRRVPTPTHVFLCVADHYEPQWNHASVDQQLARVDRWIDEYPNTVDGCADSRGRPPQHTFFYPIECYDAKHLDKLATLVRAGYGDVEIHLHHDDDNGDSLRQLLLESIQTLHDRHGLLKKDPSGQIRYGFIHGNWALDNSHPDGKWCGVNNEITILRETGCFADFTMPAAPHSAQIRTINQIYYAIDDPDCPKSHDTGIEATTGRDRPNDGLLMIQGPLVVKHERPWRKPSVENGNVARSQPLLGNRVDDWLRANVTVTGHSKWQFIKLHTHGGKPANADVWLSEEAKRFHNQLNRIASERDFRYYYVTANEMAKLVAQAERGIMEPDWDSL
;
A
#
# COMPACT_ATOMS: atom_id res chain seq x y z
N MET A 1 -20.03 18.97 0.52
CA MET A 1 -20.54 17.93 1.46
C MET A 1 -19.74 16.65 1.24
N ARG A 2 -19.16 16.08 2.29
CA ARG A 2 -18.46 14.77 2.25
C ARG A 2 -19.27 13.71 2.98
N ILE A 3 -19.31 12.49 2.45
CA ILE A 3 -19.93 11.30 3.07
C ILE A 3 -18.82 10.28 3.28
N ARG A 4 -18.50 9.96 4.55
CA ARG A 4 -17.39 9.04 4.89
C ARG A 4 -16.07 9.47 4.21
N GLY A 5 -15.71 10.75 4.32
CA GLY A 5 -14.49 11.29 3.72
C GLY A 5 -14.56 11.56 2.21
N MET A 6 -15.48 10.94 1.47
CA MET A 6 -15.60 11.08 0.02
C MET A 6 -16.53 12.23 -0.38
N ASN A 7 -16.26 12.89 -1.50
CA ASN A 7 -17.27 13.74 -2.15
C ASN A 7 -18.42 12.88 -2.73
N LEU A 8 -19.52 13.50 -3.18
CA LEU A 8 -20.69 12.76 -3.67
C LEU A 8 -20.40 11.87 -4.89
N ALA A 9 -19.58 12.34 -5.82
CA ALA A 9 -19.25 11.59 -7.04
C ALA A 9 -18.40 10.35 -6.70
N THR A 10 -17.37 10.53 -5.87
CA THR A 10 -16.51 9.44 -5.40
C THR A 10 -17.29 8.43 -4.57
N PHE A 11 -18.21 8.87 -3.72
CA PHE A 11 -19.09 7.95 -2.97
C PHE A 11 -19.98 7.14 -3.92
N ALA A 12 -20.57 7.79 -4.93
CA ALA A 12 -21.39 7.11 -5.94
C ALA A 12 -20.59 6.09 -6.75
N GLU A 13 -19.35 6.42 -7.12
CA GLU A 13 -18.44 5.51 -7.82
C GLU A 13 -18.04 4.30 -6.96
N ALA A 14 -17.69 4.52 -5.69
CA ALA A 14 -17.39 3.44 -4.75
C ALA A 14 -18.61 2.56 -4.50
N TYR A 15 -19.81 3.14 -4.46
CA TYR A 15 -21.08 2.42 -4.35
C TYR A 15 -21.39 1.58 -5.60
N ALA A 16 -21.15 2.14 -6.80
CA ALA A 16 -21.28 1.40 -8.04
C ALA A 16 -20.29 0.22 -8.08
N SER A 17 -19.04 0.44 -7.64
CA SER A 17 -17.99 -0.59 -7.55
C SER A 17 -18.41 -1.73 -6.63
N GLY A 18 -18.95 -1.43 -5.44
CA GLY A 18 -19.45 -2.44 -4.51
C GLY A 18 -20.64 -3.28 -5.01
N ARG A 19 -21.31 -2.86 -6.09
CA ARG A 19 -22.41 -3.58 -6.73
C ARG A 19 -22.03 -4.30 -8.01
N ARG A 20 -20.76 -4.20 -8.45
CA ARG A 20 -20.28 -4.93 -9.62
C ARG A 20 -20.37 -6.44 -9.39
N ARG A 21 -20.57 -7.19 -10.48
CA ARG A 21 -20.31 -8.63 -10.47
C ARG A 21 -18.84 -8.81 -10.11
N VAL A 22 -18.55 -9.79 -9.25
CA VAL A 22 -17.15 -10.10 -8.89
C VAL A 22 -16.42 -10.50 -10.17
N PRO A 23 -15.34 -9.81 -10.56
CA PRO A 23 -14.58 -10.16 -11.75
C PRO A 23 -13.87 -11.51 -11.58
N THR A 24 -13.43 -12.08 -12.71
CA THR A 24 -12.70 -13.36 -12.76
C THR A 24 -11.30 -13.11 -13.35
N PRO A 25 -10.36 -12.56 -12.55
CA PRO A 25 -8.97 -12.39 -12.99
C PRO A 25 -8.29 -13.75 -13.17
N THR A 26 -7.18 -13.78 -13.91
CA THR A 26 -6.30 -14.95 -13.96
C THR A 26 -5.22 -14.86 -12.88
N HIS A 27 -4.72 -13.66 -12.61
CA HIS A 27 -3.68 -13.40 -11.61
C HIS A 27 -4.12 -12.31 -10.64
N VAL A 28 -3.92 -12.55 -9.35
CA VAL A 28 -4.20 -11.62 -8.26
C VAL A 28 -2.91 -11.39 -7.47
N PHE A 29 -2.45 -10.15 -7.40
CA PHE A 29 -1.28 -9.75 -6.63
C PHE A 29 -1.73 -9.08 -5.34
N LEU A 30 -1.39 -9.69 -4.20
CA LEU A 30 -1.78 -9.24 -2.88
C LEU A 30 -0.58 -8.61 -2.18
N CYS A 31 -0.63 -7.29 -1.98
CA CYS A 31 0.35 -6.53 -1.22
C CYS A 31 -0.26 -6.02 0.07
N VAL A 32 0.50 -6.07 1.17
CA VAL A 32 0.18 -5.40 2.42
C VAL A 32 1.12 -4.23 2.59
N ALA A 33 0.56 -3.02 2.65
CA ALA A 33 1.27 -1.78 2.85
C ALA A 33 0.98 -1.25 4.27
N ASP A 34 1.87 -1.54 5.21
CA ASP A 34 1.69 -1.26 6.63
C ASP A 34 2.26 0.11 7.00
N HIS A 35 1.41 1.00 7.52
CA HIS A 35 1.83 2.21 8.24
C HIS A 35 2.44 1.80 9.58
N TYR A 36 3.69 1.31 9.53
CA TYR A 36 4.29 0.61 10.65
C TYR A 36 4.90 1.60 11.64
N GLU A 37 4.11 1.99 12.64
CA GLU A 37 4.48 2.98 13.66
C GLU A 37 4.68 2.32 15.05
N PRO A 38 5.86 1.76 15.37
CA PRO A 38 6.15 1.23 16.72
C PRO A 38 5.93 2.26 17.83
N GLN A 39 6.12 3.55 17.53
CA GLN A 39 5.96 4.66 18.48
C GLN A 39 4.51 5.01 18.81
N TRP A 40 3.52 4.37 18.13
CA TRP A 40 2.12 4.73 18.25
C TRP A 40 1.64 4.90 19.70
N ASN A 41 0.91 6.00 19.94
CA ASN A 41 0.41 6.41 21.26
C ASN A 41 1.54 6.68 22.27
N HIS A 42 2.61 7.35 21.83
CA HIS A 42 3.77 7.75 22.65
C HIS A 42 4.35 6.60 23.47
N ALA A 43 4.48 5.42 22.84
CA ALA A 43 4.99 4.23 23.50
C ALA A 43 6.41 4.48 24.03
N SER A 44 6.76 3.92 25.20
CA SER A 44 8.13 3.94 25.70
C SER A 44 9.07 3.17 24.77
N VAL A 45 10.37 3.43 24.81
CA VAL A 45 11.36 2.71 24.00
C VAL A 45 11.23 1.18 24.15
N ASP A 46 11.02 0.69 25.38
CA ASP A 46 10.82 -0.74 25.64
C ASP A 46 9.53 -1.27 25.00
N GLN A 47 8.44 -0.50 25.01
CA GLN A 47 7.20 -0.87 24.34
C GLN A 47 7.34 -0.88 22.82
N GLN A 48 8.09 0.07 22.26
CA GLN A 48 8.37 0.14 20.83
C GLN A 48 9.17 -1.10 20.39
N LEU A 49 10.25 -1.43 21.11
CA LEU A 49 11.06 -2.62 20.87
C LEU A 49 10.23 -3.90 21.02
N ALA A 50 9.42 -4.03 22.07
CA ALA A 50 8.55 -5.18 22.26
C ALA A 50 7.52 -5.35 21.13
N ARG A 51 7.03 -4.25 20.55
CA ARG A 51 6.15 -4.32 19.36
C ARG A 51 6.91 -4.86 18.15
N VAL A 52 8.14 -4.43 17.92
CA VAL A 52 8.98 -4.95 16.83
C VAL A 52 9.31 -6.41 17.06
N ASP A 53 9.81 -6.77 18.25
CA ASP A 53 10.16 -8.14 18.63
C ASP A 53 9.01 -9.11 18.40
N ARG A 54 7.79 -8.70 18.80
CA ARG A 54 6.60 -9.50 18.55
C ARG A 54 6.39 -9.83 17.07
N TRP A 55 6.57 -8.88 16.17
CA TRP A 55 6.46 -9.14 14.73
C TRP A 55 7.56 -10.08 14.23
N ILE A 56 8.80 -9.93 14.70
CA ILE A 56 9.92 -10.80 14.33
C ILE A 56 9.67 -12.25 14.80
N ASP A 57 9.16 -12.42 16.01
CA ASP A 57 8.98 -13.72 16.64
C ASP A 57 7.70 -14.42 16.17
N GLU A 58 6.59 -13.70 16.02
CA GLU A 58 5.27 -14.31 15.76
C GLU A 58 4.89 -14.36 14.28
N TYR A 59 5.33 -13.39 13.45
CA TYR A 59 4.87 -13.32 12.05
C TYR A 59 5.31 -14.54 11.24
N PRO A 60 6.61 -14.94 11.23
CA PRO A 60 7.04 -16.17 10.54
C PRO A 60 6.23 -17.39 10.97
N ASN A 61 6.09 -17.61 12.28
CA ASN A 61 5.33 -18.75 12.83
C ASN A 61 3.85 -18.75 12.42
N THR A 62 3.26 -17.56 12.29
CA THR A 62 1.85 -17.41 11.89
C THR A 62 1.65 -17.81 10.43
N VAL A 63 2.55 -17.37 9.55
CA VAL A 63 2.39 -17.50 8.10
C VAL A 63 3.10 -18.72 7.51
N ASP A 64 3.99 -19.35 8.27
CA ASP A 64 4.66 -20.59 7.87
C ASP A 64 3.64 -21.72 7.62
N GLY A 65 3.84 -22.39 6.48
CA GLY A 65 2.92 -23.40 5.96
C GLY A 65 1.77 -22.84 5.12
N CYS A 66 1.57 -21.52 5.10
CA CYS A 66 0.75 -20.87 4.08
C CYS A 66 1.58 -20.60 2.83
N ALA A 67 0.96 -20.73 1.66
CA ALA A 67 1.65 -20.56 0.39
C ALA A 67 0.70 -20.01 -0.69
N ASP A 68 1.22 -19.07 -1.47
CA ASP A 68 0.58 -18.61 -2.70
C ASP A 68 0.80 -19.59 -3.86
N SER A 69 0.38 -19.20 -5.07
CA SER A 69 0.53 -20.02 -6.28
C SER A 69 1.98 -20.27 -6.72
N ARG A 70 2.99 -19.72 -6.04
CA ARG A 70 4.43 -19.98 -6.23
C ARG A 70 5.08 -20.72 -5.07
N GLY A 71 4.32 -21.06 -4.03
CA GLY A 71 4.90 -21.64 -2.80
C GLY A 71 5.46 -20.59 -1.85
N ARG A 72 5.23 -19.29 -2.07
CA ARG A 72 5.78 -18.22 -1.22
C ARG A 72 4.83 -17.92 -0.05
N PRO A 73 5.33 -17.74 1.18
CA PRO A 73 4.49 -17.33 2.30
C PRO A 73 3.98 -15.90 2.14
N PRO A 74 2.92 -15.52 2.89
CA PRO A 74 2.48 -14.13 3.04
C PRO A 74 3.65 -13.14 3.21
N GLN A 75 3.55 -12.03 2.49
CA GLN A 75 4.54 -10.95 2.51
C GLN A 75 3.95 -9.71 3.14
N HIS A 76 4.78 -8.97 3.87
CA HIS A 76 4.39 -7.74 4.56
C HIS A 76 5.36 -6.61 4.26
N THR A 77 4.88 -5.51 3.68
CA THR A 77 5.74 -4.34 3.46
C THR A 77 5.56 -3.36 4.60
N PHE A 78 6.62 -3.17 5.39
CA PHE A 78 6.66 -2.24 6.52
C PHE A 78 7.08 -0.86 6.04
N PHE A 79 6.13 0.06 5.87
CA PHE A 79 6.45 1.45 5.61
C PHE A 79 6.82 2.10 6.95
N TYR A 80 8.12 2.34 7.16
CA TYR A 80 8.67 2.77 8.44
C TYR A 80 8.81 4.31 8.51
N PRO A 81 8.33 4.98 9.57
CA PRO A 81 8.36 6.44 9.70
C PRO A 81 9.79 6.95 9.86
N ILE A 82 10.34 7.60 8.84
CA ILE A 82 11.74 8.02 8.82
C ILE A 82 12.04 9.17 9.77
N GLU A 83 11.06 10.03 10.05
CA GLU A 83 11.12 11.09 11.08
C GLU A 83 11.23 10.51 12.51
N CYS A 84 10.90 9.22 12.65
CA CYS A 84 10.94 8.44 13.87
C CYS A 84 12.03 7.36 13.81
N TYR A 85 13.11 7.60 13.05
CA TYR A 85 14.24 6.69 12.88
C TYR A 85 14.75 6.15 14.22
N ASP A 86 14.79 4.82 14.34
CA ASP A 86 15.50 4.11 15.40
C ASP A 86 16.24 2.92 14.78
N ALA A 87 17.56 2.91 14.96
CA ALA A 87 18.41 1.88 14.37
C ALA A 87 18.04 0.46 14.82
N LYS A 88 17.63 0.27 16.08
CA LYS A 88 17.30 -1.06 16.62
C LYS A 88 16.03 -1.61 15.98
N HIS A 89 15.03 -0.77 15.69
CA HIS A 89 13.83 -1.21 14.98
C HIS A 89 14.18 -1.70 13.59
N LEU A 90 14.94 -0.91 12.82
CA LEU A 90 15.29 -1.23 11.45
C LEU A 90 16.25 -2.42 11.35
N ASP A 91 17.21 -2.55 12.27
CA ASP A 91 18.10 -3.71 12.36
C ASP A 91 17.30 -5.02 12.55
N LYS A 92 16.25 -4.97 13.38
CA LYS A 92 15.32 -6.08 13.60
C LYS A 92 14.44 -6.34 12.37
N LEU A 93 13.78 -5.32 11.81
CA LEU A 93 12.98 -5.49 10.59
C LEU A 93 13.81 -6.06 9.43
N ALA A 94 15.07 -5.66 9.31
CA ALA A 94 15.97 -6.19 8.30
C ALA A 94 16.25 -7.69 8.46
N THR A 95 16.15 -8.28 9.67
CA THR A 95 16.25 -9.74 9.82
C THR A 95 15.03 -10.44 9.20
N LEU A 96 13.83 -9.88 9.40
CA LEU A 96 12.59 -10.41 8.83
C LEU A 96 12.56 -10.30 7.30
N VAL A 97 13.04 -9.18 6.76
CA VAL A 97 13.22 -8.97 5.31
C VAL A 97 14.21 -9.99 4.73
N ARG A 98 15.39 -10.16 5.35
CA ARG A 98 16.38 -11.16 4.90
C ARG A 98 15.87 -12.59 4.98
N ALA A 99 14.97 -12.88 5.92
CA ALA A 99 14.30 -14.17 6.04
C ALA A 99 13.18 -14.40 5.00
N GLY A 100 12.85 -13.38 4.17
CA GLY A 100 11.92 -13.53 3.05
C GLY A 100 10.45 -13.32 3.39
N TYR A 101 10.14 -12.59 4.47
CA TYR A 101 8.77 -12.35 4.92
C TYR A 101 8.23 -10.96 4.55
N GLY A 102 8.99 -10.14 3.83
CA GLY A 102 8.56 -8.78 3.50
C GLY A 102 9.68 -7.88 2.99
N ASP A 103 9.36 -6.59 2.92
CA ASP A 103 10.27 -5.48 2.62
C ASP A 103 10.04 -4.33 3.61
N VAL A 104 11.00 -3.39 3.67
CA VAL A 104 10.84 -2.09 4.36
C VAL A 104 10.83 -0.99 3.31
N GLU A 105 9.90 -0.05 3.43
CA GLU A 105 9.73 1.11 2.56
C GLU A 105 9.52 2.38 3.39
N ILE A 106 9.35 3.55 2.74
CA ILE A 106 9.38 4.85 3.41
C ILE A 106 7.98 5.31 3.79
N HIS A 107 7.78 5.58 5.08
CA HIS A 107 6.64 6.30 5.62
C HIS A 107 7.11 7.65 6.15
N LEU A 108 6.29 8.69 6.01
CA LEU A 108 6.61 10.00 6.56
C LEU A 108 5.34 10.71 7.06
N HIS A 109 5.39 11.19 8.30
CA HIS A 109 4.54 12.27 8.77
C HIS A 109 5.34 13.57 8.76
N HIS A 110 4.76 14.61 8.19
CA HIS A 110 5.30 15.97 8.25
C HIS A 110 4.14 16.96 8.18
N ASP A 111 4.37 18.17 8.68
CA ASP A 111 3.42 19.29 8.72
C ASP A 111 4.21 20.59 8.70
N ASP A 112 3.67 21.62 8.05
CA ASP A 112 4.33 22.93 7.86
C ASP A 112 5.77 22.81 7.33
N ASP A 113 6.00 21.83 6.44
CA ASP A 113 7.31 21.53 5.86
C ASP A 113 7.55 22.30 4.55
N ASN A 114 8.76 22.22 3.99
CA ASN A 114 9.09 22.77 2.67
C ASN A 114 9.88 21.78 1.81
N GLY A 115 9.97 22.07 0.51
CA GLY A 115 10.56 21.14 -0.45
C GLY A 115 12.05 20.83 -0.22
N ASP A 116 12.82 21.77 0.31
CA ASP A 116 14.25 21.58 0.55
C ASP A 116 14.49 20.65 1.75
N SER A 117 13.79 20.88 2.87
CA SER A 117 13.87 20.02 4.05
C SER A 117 13.34 18.61 3.79
N LEU A 118 12.22 18.50 3.06
CA LEU A 118 11.69 17.19 2.64
C LEU A 118 12.73 16.42 1.81
N ARG A 119 13.31 17.05 0.78
CA ARG A 119 14.30 16.41 -0.08
C ARG A 119 15.51 15.95 0.71
N GLN A 120 16.03 16.81 1.59
CA GLN A 120 17.18 16.48 2.43
C GLN A 120 16.89 15.27 3.32
N LEU A 121 15.75 15.29 4.03
CA LEU A 121 15.34 14.19 4.90
C LEU A 121 15.22 12.87 4.13
N LEU A 122 14.59 12.88 2.95
CA LEU A 122 14.45 11.69 2.12
C LEU A 122 15.81 11.13 1.69
N LEU A 123 16.69 11.97 1.16
CA LEU A 123 18.01 11.54 0.68
C LEU A 123 18.88 10.96 1.81
N GLU A 124 18.90 11.62 2.98
CA GLU A 124 19.64 11.14 4.15
C GLU A 124 19.05 9.81 4.68
N SER A 125 17.72 9.70 4.70
CA SER A 125 17.04 8.51 5.21
C SER A 125 17.22 7.30 4.31
N ILE A 126 17.03 7.44 2.98
CA ILE A 126 17.20 6.31 2.05
C ILE A 126 18.65 5.84 2.01
N GLN A 127 19.62 6.76 2.12
CA GLN A 127 21.04 6.41 2.22
C GLN A 127 21.33 5.63 3.50
N THR A 128 20.76 6.07 4.63
CA THR A 128 20.91 5.38 5.92
C THR A 128 20.29 3.98 5.90
N LEU A 129 19.06 3.83 5.38
CA LEU A 129 18.39 2.54 5.26
C LEU A 129 19.19 1.57 4.38
N HIS A 130 19.74 2.06 3.27
CA HIS A 130 20.59 1.27 2.39
C HIS A 130 21.92 0.89 3.02
N ASP A 131 22.75 1.85 3.40
CA ASP A 131 24.14 1.58 3.78
C ASP A 131 24.26 0.91 5.15
N ARG A 132 23.43 1.32 6.12
CA ARG A 132 23.52 0.80 7.49
C ARG A 132 22.77 -0.51 7.65
N HIS A 133 21.56 -0.59 7.11
CA HIS A 133 20.65 -1.70 7.41
C HIS A 133 20.59 -2.75 6.29
N GLY A 134 21.13 -2.43 5.11
CA GLY A 134 20.99 -3.28 3.91
C GLY A 134 19.54 -3.38 3.43
N LEU A 135 18.74 -2.36 3.72
CA LEU A 135 17.34 -2.22 3.29
C LEU A 135 17.28 -1.33 2.05
N LEU A 136 16.16 -1.34 1.31
CA LEU A 136 16.03 -0.67 0.01
C LEU A 136 17.03 -1.20 -1.03
N LYS A 137 16.72 -1.00 -2.31
CA LYS A 137 17.53 -1.55 -3.41
C LYS A 137 17.96 -0.44 -4.35
N LYS A 138 19.14 -0.59 -4.94
CA LYS A 138 19.58 0.25 -6.05
C LYS A 138 19.04 -0.30 -7.36
N ASP A 139 18.64 0.58 -8.26
CA ASP A 139 18.35 0.22 -9.64
C ASP A 139 19.66 0.11 -10.46
N PRO A 140 19.61 -0.30 -11.74
CA PRO A 140 20.81 -0.43 -12.58
C PRO A 140 21.61 0.86 -12.79
N SER A 141 21.01 2.04 -12.55
CA SER A 141 21.72 3.32 -12.61
C SER A 141 22.48 3.64 -11.31
N GLY A 142 22.25 2.86 -10.25
CA GLY A 142 22.83 3.05 -8.92
C GLY A 142 21.98 3.90 -7.98
N GLN A 143 20.82 4.41 -8.42
CA GLN A 143 19.90 5.17 -7.58
C GLN A 143 19.18 4.25 -6.60
N ILE A 144 19.13 4.62 -5.32
CA ILE A 144 18.34 3.92 -4.30
C ILE A 144 16.86 4.16 -4.59
N ARG A 145 16.07 3.09 -4.65
CA ARG A 145 14.63 3.12 -4.94
C ARG A 145 13.83 2.72 -3.71
N TYR A 146 12.68 3.36 -3.55
CA TYR A 146 11.78 3.14 -2.43
C TYR A 146 10.31 3.37 -2.81
N GLY A 147 9.39 2.75 -2.08
CA GLY A 147 7.96 3.03 -2.11
C GLY A 147 7.62 4.04 -1.02
N PHE A 148 6.58 4.84 -1.23
CA PHE A 148 6.17 5.88 -0.28
C PHE A 148 4.74 5.71 0.23
N ILE A 149 4.56 6.05 1.50
CA ILE A 149 3.25 6.34 2.10
C ILE A 149 3.36 7.65 2.88
N HIS A 150 2.43 8.55 2.61
CA HIS A 150 2.24 9.75 3.41
C HIS A 150 1.41 9.40 4.66
N GLY A 151 1.98 9.54 5.86
CA GLY A 151 1.36 9.09 7.11
C GLY A 151 0.12 9.87 7.54
N ASN A 152 0.05 11.15 7.19
CA ASN A 152 -1.16 11.96 7.37
C ASN A 152 -2.21 11.82 6.23
N TRP A 153 -1.95 10.96 5.25
CA TRP A 153 -2.70 10.83 4.00
C TRP A 153 -2.78 12.11 3.15
N ALA A 154 -2.00 13.13 3.48
CA ALA A 154 -2.09 14.48 2.94
C ALA A 154 -1.06 14.75 1.85
N LEU A 155 -0.65 13.69 1.12
CA LEU A 155 0.31 13.74 0.00
C LEU A 155 0.07 14.97 -0.88
N ASP A 156 1.14 15.67 -1.21
CA ASP A 156 1.12 16.84 -2.07
C ASP A 156 0.17 17.93 -1.53
N ASN A 157 0.34 18.25 -0.25
CA ASN A 157 -0.45 19.24 0.50
C ASN A 157 -1.98 19.12 0.31
N SER A 158 -2.47 17.89 0.28
CA SER A 158 -3.83 17.59 -0.17
C SER A 158 -4.92 17.65 0.90
N HIS A 159 -4.56 17.83 2.16
CA HIS A 159 -5.57 17.90 3.20
C HIS A 159 -6.49 19.12 2.97
N PRO A 160 -7.83 18.98 3.05
CA PRO A 160 -8.75 20.10 2.77
C PRO A 160 -8.57 21.33 3.66
N ASP A 161 -7.97 21.15 4.84
CA ASP A 161 -7.70 22.24 5.78
C ASP A 161 -6.30 22.88 5.59
N GLY A 162 -5.54 22.45 4.56
CA GLY A 162 -4.18 22.94 4.28
C GLY A 162 -3.16 22.61 5.38
N LYS A 163 -3.26 21.40 5.95
CA LYS A 163 -2.44 20.93 7.06
C LYS A 163 -1.84 19.56 6.75
N TRP A 164 -0.90 19.17 7.60
CA TRP A 164 -0.30 17.85 7.68
C TRP A 164 0.55 17.45 6.47
N CYS A 165 1.15 18.45 5.83
CA CYS A 165 2.17 18.32 4.80
C CYS A 165 2.97 19.63 4.68
N GLY A 166 2.45 20.63 3.93
CA GLY A 166 3.10 21.92 3.68
C GLY A 166 3.88 22.02 2.35
N VAL A 167 4.08 20.90 1.65
CA VAL A 167 4.89 20.84 0.42
C VAL A 167 4.00 20.65 -0.81
N ASN A 168 3.96 21.67 -1.68
CA ASN A 168 3.14 21.65 -2.90
C ASN A 168 3.78 20.91 -4.09
N ASN A 169 5.07 20.60 -4.02
CA ASN A 169 5.81 19.89 -5.07
C ASN A 169 6.31 18.52 -4.58
N GLU A 170 5.57 17.92 -3.64
CA GLU A 170 5.98 16.70 -2.94
C GLU A 170 6.15 15.53 -3.93
N ILE A 171 5.26 15.41 -4.91
CA ILE A 171 5.30 14.33 -5.92
C ILE A 171 6.57 14.42 -6.77
N THR A 172 6.95 15.63 -7.19
CA THR A 172 8.21 15.86 -7.92
C THR A 172 9.41 15.46 -7.08
N ILE A 173 9.45 15.89 -5.81
CA ILE A 173 10.55 15.57 -4.90
C ILE A 173 10.68 14.07 -4.73
N LEU A 174 9.58 13.37 -4.40
CA LEU A 174 9.55 11.92 -4.23
C LEU A 174 10.10 11.20 -5.47
N ARG A 175 9.64 11.57 -6.68
CA ARG A 175 10.12 10.98 -7.94
C ARG A 175 11.62 11.17 -8.11
N GLU A 176 12.12 12.38 -7.89
CA GLU A 176 13.52 12.72 -8.12
C GLU A 176 14.47 12.10 -7.09
N THR A 177 14.01 11.89 -5.86
CA THR A 177 14.79 11.21 -4.81
C THR A 177 14.78 9.69 -4.95
N GLY A 178 13.98 9.12 -5.85
CA GLY A 178 14.01 7.70 -6.20
C GLY A 178 12.74 6.91 -5.89
N CYS A 179 11.65 7.57 -5.47
CA CYS A 179 10.38 6.92 -5.23
C CYS A 179 9.88 6.21 -6.51
N PHE A 180 9.59 4.91 -6.42
CA PHE A 180 9.06 4.16 -7.57
C PHE A 180 7.53 4.19 -7.63
N ALA A 181 6.85 4.31 -6.49
CA ALA A 181 5.40 4.42 -6.41
C ALA A 181 4.93 4.92 -5.03
N ASP A 182 3.79 5.61 -5.03
CA ASP A 182 3.02 5.92 -3.83
C ASP A 182 1.92 4.89 -3.56
N PHE A 183 1.70 4.60 -2.28
CA PHE A 183 0.71 3.66 -1.76
C PHE A 183 -0.24 4.29 -0.74
N THR A 184 -0.37 5.62 -0.70
CA THR A 184 -1.12 6.34 0.35
C THR A 184 -2.62 6.07 0.28
N MET A 185 -3.21 5.94 -0.92
CA MET A 185 -4.67 5.85 -1.09
C MET A 185 -5.20 4.40 -1.15
N PRO A 186 -6.38 4.08 -0.59
CA PRO A 186 -7.41 5.00 -0.12
C PRO A 186 -7.24 5.47 1.33
N ALA A 187 -7.71 6.68 1.61
CA ALA A 187 -7.76 7.27 2.95
C ALA A 187 -9.18 7.27 3.57
N ALA A 188 -10.22 6.92 2.81
CA ALA A 188 -11.60 6.88 3.31
C ALA A 188 -11.68 6.00 4.58
N PRO A 189 -12.37 6.45 5.65
CA PRO A 189 -13.32 7.55 5.69
C PRO A 189 -12.73 8.93 6.02
N HIS A 190 -11.41 9.11 5.99
CA HIS A 190 -10.74 10.38 6.27
C HIS A 190 -11.02 11.45 5.19
N SER A 191 -10.97 12.73 5.58
CA SER A 191 -11.19 13.88 4.68
C SER A 191 -10.13 14.03 3.60
N ALA A 192 -8.94 13.46 3.80
CA ALA A 192 -7.88 13.42 2.80
C ALA A 192 -8.21 12.53 1.58
N GLN A 193 -9.27 11.72 1.64
CA GLN A 193 -9.67 10.90 0.49
C GLN A 193 -9.88 11.78 -0.76
N ILE A 194 -9.15 11.41 -1.82
CA ILE A 194 -9.18 12.06 -3.13
C ILE A 194 -10.30 11.52 -4.02
N ARG A 195 -10.48 12.16 -5.18
CA ARG A 195 -11.52 11.83 -6.14
C ARG A 195 -11.26 10.51 -6.86
N THR A 196 -10.06 10.30 -7.40
CA THR A 196 -9.69 9.05 -8.08
C THR A 196 -9.65 7.90 -7.08
N ILE A 197 -10.35 6.82 -7.41
CA ILE A 197 -10.42 5.60 -6.58
C ILE A 197 -10.21 4.36 -7.46
N ASN A 198 -9.67 3.30 -6.89
CA ASN A 198 -9.52 1.98 -7.53
C ASN A 198 -8.72 1.99 -8.84
N GLN A 199 -7.70 2.86 -8.94
CA GLN A 199 -6.90 3.01 -10.15
C GLN A 199 -5.39 2.86 -9.91
N ILE A 200 -4.69 2.50 -10.99
CA ILE A 200 -3.24 2.57 -11.10
C ILE A 200 -2.94 3.61 -12.19
N TYR A 201 -2.23 4.66 -11.84
CA TYR A 201 -2.05 5.82 -12.70
C TYR A 201 -0.77 6.57 -12.36
N TYR A 202 -0.38 7.50 -13.22
CA TYR A 202 0.72 8.42 -12.98
C TYR A 202 0.19 9.80 -12.64
N ALA A 203 0.54 10.33 -11.48
CA ALA A 203 0.28 11.72 -11.15
C ALA A 203 1.43 12.59 -11.66
N ILE A 204 1.09 13.68 -12.34
CA ILE A 204 2.03 14.72 -12.74
C ILE A 204 1.79 15.88 -11.80
N ASP A 205 2.87 16.37 -11.21
CA ASP A 205 2.84 17.40 -10.18
C ASP A 205 2.56 18.80 -10.76
N ASP A 206 1.79 19.61 -10.03
CA ASP A 206 1.56 21.03 -10.31
C ASP A 206 1.71 21.82 -8.99
N PRO A 207 2.89 22.41 -8.73
CA PRO A 207 3.16 23.13 -7.48
C PRO A 207 2.27 24.36 -7.23
N ASP A 208 1.66 24.91 -8.27
CA ASP A 208 0.71 26.01 -8.17
C ASP A 208 -0.71 25.52 -7.87
N CYS A 209 -0.97 24.22 -8.09
CA CYS A 209 -2.24 23.55 -7.82
C CYS A 209 -1.99 22.21 -7.08
N PRO A 210 -1.57 22.25 -5.79
CA PRO A 210 -1.25 21.04 -5.02
C PRO A 210 -2.46 20.10 -4.96
N LYS A 211 -2.21 18.86 -4.54
CA LYS A 211 -3.12 17.71 -4.63
C LYS A 211 -3.20 17.18 -6.07
N SER A 212 -2.07 17.22 -6.77
CA SER A 212 -1.93 16.82 -8.17
C SER A 212 -2.32 15.35 -8.41
N HIS A 213 -2.18 14.51 -7.38
CA HIS A 213 -2.61 13.12 -7.39
C HIS A 213 -4.13 12.91 -7.29
N ASP A 214 -4.98 13.96 -7.20
CA ASP A 214 -6.44 13.82 -7.26
C ASP A 214 -6.94 13.18 -8.57
N THR A 215 -6.10 13.27 -9.60
CA THR A 215 -6.23 12.69 -10.94
C THR A 215 -4.89 12.21 -11.45
N GLY A 216 -4.88 11.54 -12.60
CA GLY A 216 -3.67 11.37 -13.38
C GLY A 216 -3.89 10.59 -14.66
N ILE A 217 -2.80 10.17 -15.28
CA ILE A 217 -2.80 9.40 -16.52
C ILE A 217 -2.83 7.92 -16.18
N GLU A 218 -3.90 7.21 -16.54
CA GLU A 218 -4.02 5.77 -16.29
C GLU A 218 -2.81 4.98 -16.81
N ALA A 219 -2.27 4.09 -15.97
CA ALA A 219 -1.31 3.10 -16.41
C ALA A 219 -1.99 2.18 -17.42
N THR A 220 -1.47 2.13 -18.65
CA THR A 220 -2.17 1.54 -19.79
C THR A 220 -1.26 0.59 -20.55
N THR A 221 -1.78 -0.57 -20.91
CA THR A 221 -1.07 -1.57 -21.72
C THR A 221 -0.65 -0.99 -23.07
N GLY A 222 0.61 -1.15 -23.42
CA GLY A 222 1.20 -0.65 -24.66
C GLY A 222 1.43 0.87 -24.70
N ARG A 223 1.24 1.58 -23.58
CA ARG A 223 1.52 3.00 -23.46
C ARG A 223 2.76 3.23 -22.60
N ASP A 224 3.65 4.11 -23.07
CA ASP A 224 4.80 4.50 -22.28
C ASP A 224 4.40 5.30 -21.04
N ARG A 225 5.13 5.06 -19.95
CA ARG A 225 5.02 5.85 -18.72
C ARG A 225 5.38 7.33 -19.00
N PRO A 226 4.66 8.30 -18.42
CA PRO A 226 5.10 9.70 -18.42
C PRO A 226 6.45 9.86 -17.71
N ASN A 227 7.35 10.69 -18.25
CA ASN A 227 8.71 10.88 -17.70
C ASN A 227 8.72 11.64 -16.36
N ASP A 228 7.72 12.50 -16.16
CA ASP A 228 7.50 13.37 -15.01
C ASP A 228 6.41 12.84 -14.06
N GLY A 229 5.84 11.66 -14.35
CA GLY A 229 4.80 11.06 -13.53
C GLY A 229 5.33 10.16 -12.42
N LEU A 230 4.77 10.29 -11.21
CA LEU A 230 4.94 9.30 -10.14
C LEU A 230 3.81 8.27 -10.20
N LEU A 231 4.17 6.99 -10.16
CA LEU A 231 3.20 5.90 -10.15
C LEU A 231 2.40 5.89 -8.84
N MET A 232 1.09 5.83 -8.95
CA MET A 232 0.12 5.78 -7.87
C MET A 232 -0.55 4.40 -7.89
N ILE A 233 -0.41 3.61 -6.82
CA ILE A 233 -1.03 2.28 -6.72
C ILE A 233 -2.04 2.28 -5.58
N GLN A 234 -3.31 2.43 -5.94
CA GLN A 234 -4.37 2.50 -4.95
C GLN A 234 -4.84 1.12 -4.47
N GLY A 235 -5.31 1.09 -3.22
CA GLY A 235 -6.02 -0.05 -2.66
C GLY A 235 -7.51 -0.07 -3.03
N PRO A 236 -8.22 -1.16 -2.70
CA PRO A 236 -9.63 -1.28 -2.98
C PRO A 236 -10.45 -0.32 -2.11
N LEU A 237 -11.38 0.40 -2.72
CA LEU A 237 -12.37 1.24 -2.05
C LEU A 237 -13.76 1.00 -2.66
N VAL A 238 -14.63 0.35 -1.90
CA VAL A 238 -16.02 0.09 -2.27
C VAL A 238 -16.98 0.46 -1.15
N VAL A 239 -18.19 0.88 -1.51
CA VAL A 239 -19.29 1.07 -0.56
C VAL A 239 -20.24 -0.11 -0.66
N LYS A 240 -20.47 -0.75 0.48
CA LYS A 240 -21.31 -1.94 0.62
C LYS A 240 -22.66 -1.56 1.19
N HIS A 241 -23.71 -2.06 0.57
CA HIS A 241 -25.08 -1.82 1.00
C HIS A 241 -25.89 -3.11 0.88
N GLU A 242 -25.72 -3.99 1.87
CA GLU A 242 -26.33 -5.33 1.89
C GLU A 242 -27.87 -5.28 1.84
N ARG A 243 -28.47 -4.28 2.49
CA ARG A 243 -29.91 -4.14 2.70
C ARG A 243 -30.30 -2.66 2.65
N PRO A 244 -31.38 -2.27 1.93
CA PRO A 244 -31.79 -0.86 1.78
C PRO A 244 -32.03 -0.10 3.09
N TRP A 245 -32.32 -0.81 4.19
CA TRP A 245 -32.58 -0.21 5.50
C TRP A 245 -31.35 -0.16 6.42
N ARG A 246 -30.21 -0.71 6.00
CA ARG A 246 -28.94 -0.63 6.75
C ARG A 246 -28.10 0.51 6.21
N LYS A 247 -27.39 1.22 7.08
CA LYS A 247 -26.45 2.24 6.63
C LYS A 247 -25.35 1.58 5.76
N PRO A 248 -24.99 2.17 4.61
CA PRO A 248 -23.87 1.69 3.83
C PRO A 248 -22.58 1.66 4.66
N SER A 249 -21.76 0.64 4.44
CA SER A 249 -20.43 0.49 5.04
C SER A 249 -19.35 0.69 3.97
N VAL A 250 -18.15 1.05 4.41
CA VAL A 250 -16.98 1.24 3.53
C VAL A 250 -16.06 0.05 3.71
N GLU A 251 -15.64 -0.54 2.60
CA GLU A 251 -14.52 -1.45 2.52
C GLU A 251 -13.40 -0.70 1.79
N ASN A 252 -12.26 -0.53 2.45
CA ASN A 252 -11.14 0.31 2.03
C ASN A 252 -9.80 -0.45 2.02
N GLY A 253 -9.83 -1.78 2.14
CA GLY A 253 -8.62 -2.60 2.24
C GLY A 253 -7.88 -2.50 3.57
N ASN A 254 -8.41 -1.79 4.58
CA ASN A 254 -7.83 -1.74 5.92
C ASN A 254 -7.97 -3.10 6.62
N VAL A 255 -6.90 -3.58 7.22
CA VAL A 255 -6.91 -4.75 8.10
C VAL A 255 -6.59 -4.28 9.51
N ALA A 256 -7.59 -4.37 10.38
CA ALA A 256 -7.51 -3.88 11.75
C ALA A 256 -8.45 -4.71 12.62
N ARG A 257 -8.39 -4.53 13.95
CA ARG A 257 -9.33 -5.22 14.85
C ARG A 257 -10.81 -4.99 14.48
N SER A 258 -11.14 -3.81 14.00
CA SER A 258 -12.49 -3.44 13.55
C SER A 258 -12.86 -4.00 12.16
N GLN A 259 -11.88 -4.41 11.37
CA GLN A 259 -12.00 -4.91 10.01
C GLN A 259 -11.03 -6.09 9.82
N PRO A 260 -11.31 -7.26 10.42
CA PRO A 260 -10.40 -8.40 10.40
C PRO A 260 -10.31 -9.04 9.01
N LEU A 261 -9.33 -9.92 8.85
CA LEU A 261 -9.16 -10.76 7.66
C LEU A 261 -10.29 -11.79 7.59
N LEU A 262 -11.21 -11.62 6.64
CA LEU A 262 -12.32 -12.53 6.41
C LEU A 262 -12.40 -12.87 4.93
N GLY A 263 -12.60 -14.15 4.59
CA GLY A 263 -12.64 -14.59 3.21
C GLY A 263 -13.71 -13.92 2.34
N ASN A 264 -14.83 -13.49 2.94
CA ASN A 264 -15.87 -12.76 2.21
C ASN A 264 -15.44 -11.37 1.72
N ARG A 265 -14.37 -10.77 2.28
CA ARG A 265 -13.83 -9.49 1.85
C ARG A 265 -13.08 -9.58 0.52
N VAL A 266 -12.60 -10.77 0.14
CA VAL A 266 -11.91 -11.00 -1.15
C VAL A 266 -12.79 -10.59 -2.33
N ASP A 267 -14.09 -10.87 -2.27
CA ASP A 267 -15.05 -10.44 -3.29
C ASP A 267 -15.15 -8.91 -3.39
N ASP A 268 -15.10 -8.21 -2.27
CA ASP A 268 -15.15 -6.75 -2.25
C ASP A 268 -13.87 -6.15 -2.84
N TRP A 269 -12.72 -6.75 -2.55
CA TRP A 269 -11.43 -6.34 -3.13
C TRP A 269 -11.38 -6.60 -4.64
N LEU A 270 -11.88 -7.75 -5.10
CA LEU A 270 -12.01 -8.05 -6.52
C LEU A 270 -13.01 -7.11 -7.22
N ARG A 271 -14.10 -6.72 -6.57
CA ARG A 271 -15.08 -5.75 -7.11
C ARG A 271 -14.49 -4.35 -7.34
N ALA A 272 -13.50 -3.96 -6.56
CA ALA A 272 -12.77 -2.71 -6.79
C ALA A 272 -12.13 -2.70 -8.20
N ASN A 273 -11.71 -3.87 -8.69
CA ASN A 273 -11.19 -4.07 -10.04
C ASN A 273 -10.03 -3.13 -10.36
N VAL A 274 -9.07 -3.06 -9.43
CA VAL A 274 -7.83 -2.29 -9.61
C VAL A 274 -6.93 -3.08 -10.57
N THR A 275 -6.74 -2.54 -11.76
CA THR A 275 -6.04 -3.18 -12.89
C THR A 275 -5.24 -2.13 -13.65
N VAL A 276 -4.26 -2.56 -14.44
CA VAL A 276 -3.68 -1.72 -15.50
C VAL A 276 -4.69 -1.67 -16.65
N THR A 277 -4.99 -0.49 -17.18
CA THR A 277 -5.97 -0.31 -18.26
C THR A 277 -5.54 -1.12 -19.49
N GLY A 278 -6.46 -1.93 -20.02
CA GLY A 278 -6.18 -2.89 -21.10
C GLY A 278 -5.67 -4.27 -20.62
N HIS A 279 -5.40 -4.46 -19.33
CA HIS A 279 -4.90 -5.72 -18.75
C HIS A 279 -5.81 -6.26 -17.63
N SER A 280 -7.07 -6.51 -17.95
CA SER A 280 -8.09 -6.90 -16.95
C SER A 280 -7.91 -8.30 -16.35
N LYS A 281 -6.96 -9.09 -16.84
CA LYS A 281 -6.65 -10.44 -16.33
C LYS A 281 -5.76 -10.40 -15.09
N TRP A 282 -5.08 -9.29 -14.85
CA TRP A 282 -4.22 -9.06 -13.69
C TRP A 282 -4.90 -8.05 -12.76
N GLN A 283 -5.14 -8.46 -11.52
CA GLN A 283 -5.70 -7.58 -10.48
C GLN A 283 -4.71 -7.35 -9.35
N PHE A 284 -4.67 -6.11 -8.88
CA PHE A 284 -3.77 -5.65 -7.83
C PHE A 284 -4.58 -5.32 -6.58
N ILE A 285 -4.39 -6.09 -5.51
CA ILE A 285 -5.04 -5.86 -4.22
C ILE A 285 -3.99 -5.33 -3.26
N LYS A 286 -4.01 -4.01 -3.02
CA LYS A 286 -3.19 -3.37 -1.99
C LYS A 286 -4.01 -3.16 -0.72
N LEU A 287 -3.76 -4.00 0.28
CA LEU A 287 -4.29 -3.83 1.63
C LEU A 287 -3.40 -2.88 2.43
N HIS A 288 -3.95 -2.30 3.49
CA HIS A 288 -3.17 -1.50 4.44
C HIS A 288 -3.53 -1.84 5.87
N THR A 289 -2.65 -1.47 6.80
CA THR A 289 -2.88 -1.60 8.24
C THR A 289 -2.04 -0.57 8.98
N HIS A 290 -2.19 -0.52 10.31
CA HIS A 290 -1.21 0.08 11.20
C HIS A 290 -0.76 -1.00 12.18
N GLY A 291 0.17 -1.85 11.75
CA GLY A 291 0.64 -3.04 12.47
C GLY A 291 1.46 -2.72 13.71
N GLY A 292 1.96 -1.49 13.85
CA GLY A 292 2.55 -0.99 15.09
C GLY A 292 1.55 -0.85 16.24
N LYS A 293 0.24 -0.82 15.95
CA LYS A 293 -0.83 -0.76 16.97
C LYS A 293 -1.08 -2.17 17.50
N PRO A 294 -0.97 -2.43 18.82
CA PRO A 294 -1.10 -3.79 19.37
C PRO A 294 -2.37 -4.54 18.94
N ALA A 295 -3.52 -3.87 18.97
CA ALA A 295 -4.80 -4.46 18.57
C ALA A 295 -4.87 -4.86 17.08
N ASN A 296 -4.09 -4.22 16.21
CA ASN A 296 -4.02 -4.57 14.79
C ASN A 296 -2.97 -5.66 14.56
N ALA A 297 -1.84 -5.62 15.29
CA ALA A 297 -0.88 -6.71 15.31
C ALA A 297 -1.56 -8.03 15.71
N ASP A 298 -2.46 -8.00 16.71
CA ASP A 298 -3.27 -9.17 17.10
C ASP A 298 -4.07 -9.78 15.95
N VAL A 299 -4.45 -9.01 14.93
CA VAL A 299 -5.15 -9.56 13.77
C VAL A 299 -4.18 -10.34 12.88
N TRP A 300 -2.99 -9.79 12.63
CA TRP A 300 -1.99 -10.37 11.73
C TRP A 300 -1.21 -11.53 12.34
N LEU A 301 -1.00 -11.51 13.66
CA LEU A 301 -0.18 -12.48 14.40
C LEU A 301 -1.07 -13.52 15.11
N SER A 302 -2.17 -13.91 14.46
CA SER A 302 -3.17 -14.80 15.03
C SER A 302 -3.42 -16.06 14.21
N GLU A 303 -3.99 -17.06 14.86
CA GLU A 303 -4.54 -18.24 14.19
C GLU A 303 -5.64 -17.87 13.18
N GLU A 304 -6.38 -16.79 13.40
CA GLU A 304 -7.35 -16.27 12.46
C GLU A 304 -6.71 -15.77 11.15
N ALA A 305 -5.56 -15.09 11.22
CA ALA A 305 -4.79 -14.73 10.02
C ALA A 305 -4.33 -15.97 9.26
N LYS A 306 -3.77 -16.96 9.97
CA LYS A 306 -3.37 -18.25 9.38
C LYS A 306 -4.54 -18.95 8.69
N ARG A 307 -5.71 -18.98 9.33
CA ARG A 307 -6.95 -19.52 8.74
C ARG A 307 -7.37 -18.74 7.49
N PHE A 308 -7.27 -17.42 7.51
CA PHE A 308 -7.56 -16.60 6.34
C PHE A 308 -6.65 -16.95 5.16
N HIS A 309 -5.34 -17.05 5.38
CA HIS A 309 -4.40 -17.41 4.30
C HIS A 309 -4.68 -18.81 3.72
N ASN A 310 -5.02 -19.78 4.57
CA ASN A 310 -5.46 -21.10 4.11
C ASN A 310 -6.80 -21.04 3.34
N GLN A 311 -7.72 -20.19 3.78
CA GLN A 311 -8.99 -19.97 3.09
C GLN A 311 -8.77 -19.28 1.73
N LEU A 312 -7.81 -18.37 1.62
CA LEU A 312 -7.53 -17.65 0.38
C LEU A 312 -7.14 -18.61 -0.75
N ASN A 313 -6.35 -19.66 -0.46
CA ASN A 313 -6.05 -20.71 -1.43
C ASN A 313 -7.31 -21.42 -1.94
N ARG A 314 -8.23 -21.75 -1.03
CA ARG A 314 -9.52 -22.34 -1.40
C ARG A 314 -10.37 -21.39 -2.24
N ILE A 315 -10.45 -20.11 -1.87
CA ILE A 315 -11.18 -19.09 -2.63
C ILE A 315 -10.61 -18.96 -4.05
N ALA A 316 -9.28 -18.91 -4.16
CA ALA A 316 -8.58 -18.83 -5.45
C ALA A 316 -8.92 -20.04 -6.34
N SER A 317 -8.92 -21.26 -5.78
CA SER A 317 -9.32 -22.48 -6.50
C SER A 317 -10.81 -22.47 -6.90
N GLU A 318 -11.72 -22.07 -6.01
CA GLU A 318 -13.17 -22.01 -6.30
C GLU A 318 -13.52 -20.95 -7.35
N ARG A 319 -12.69 -19.91 -7.47
CA ARG A 319 -12.87 -18.77 -8.39
C ARG A 319 -12.01 -18.87 -9.65
N ASP A 320 -11.18 -19.90 -9.76
CA ASP A 320 -10.26 -20.16 -10.89
C ASP A 320 -9.29 -19.00 -11.16
N PHE A 321 -8.60 -18.51 -10.12
CA PHE A 321 -7.48 -17.58 -10.25
C PHE A 321 -6.24 -18.05 -9.50
N ARG A 322 -5.07 -17.61 -9.96
CA ARG A 322 -3.80 -17.72 -9.23
C ARG A 322 -3.58 -16.45 -8.42
N TYR A 323 -3.02 -16.60 -7.23
CA TYR A 323 -2.72 -15.46 -6.37
C TYR A 323 -1.27 -15.49 -5.91
N TYR A 324 -0.73 -14.31 -5.63
CA TYR A 324 0.67 -14.13 -5.29
C TYR A 324 0.81 -13.11 -4.16
N TYR A 325 1.58 -13.44 -3.13
CA TYR A 325 2.00 -12.47 -2.14
C TYR A 325 3.19 -11.70 -2.69
N VAL A 326 3.06 -10.38 -2.73
CA VAL A 326 4.07 -9.48 -3.29
C VAL A 326 4.34 -8.33 -2.34
N THR A 327 5.58 -7.85 -2.33
CA THR A 327 5.94 -6.59 -1.66
C THR A 327 5.52 -5.39 -2.50
N ALA A 328 5.57 -4.19 -1.94
CA ALA A 328 5.24 -2.96 -2.66
C ALA A 328 6.12 -2.75 -3.91
N ASN A 329 7.42 -3.00 -3.79
CA ASN A 329 8.35 -2.96 -4.92
C ASN A 329 8.01 -3.99 -6.02
N GLU A 330 7.72 -5.23 -5.64
CA GLU A 330 7.31 -6.27 -6.61
C GLU A 330 5.99 -5.92 -7.28
N MET A 331 5.02 -5.37 -6.53
CA MET A 331 3.75 -4.89 -7.07
C MET A 331 3.97 -3.82 -8.15
N ALA A 332 4.83 -2.82 -7.91
CA ALA A 332 5.15 -1.80 -8.90
C ALA A 332 5.85 -2.38 -10.16
N LYS A 333 6.74 -3.36 -9.99
CA LYS A 333 7.37 -4.05 -11.13
C LYS A 333 6.37 -4.88 -11.94
N LEU A 334 5.40 -5.52 -11.28
CA LEU A 334 4.32 -6.24 -11.95
C LEU A 334 3.36 -5.31 -12.70
N VAL A 335 3.12 -4.09 -12.18
CA VAL A 335 2.45 -3.03 -12.96
C VAL A 335 3.21 -2.74 -14.25
N ALA A 336 4.54 -2.54 -14.16
CA ALA A 336 5.36 -2.31 -15.35
C ALA A 336 5.41 -3.52 -16.33
N GLN A 337 5.22 -4.75 -15.84
CA GLN A 337 5.03 -5.92 -16.71
C GLN A 337 3.67 -5.88 -17.41
N ALA A 338 2.60 -5.56 -16.68
CA ALA A 338 1.26 -5.43 -17.25
C ALA A 338 1.18 -4.31 -18.29
N GLU A 339 1.83 -3.16 -18.07
CA GLU A 339 1.95 -2.09 -19.07
C GLU A 339 2.65 -2.55 -20.35
N ARG A 340 3.62 -3.46 -20.25
CA ARG A 340 4.28 -4.10 -21.41
C ARG A 340 3.43 -5.18 -22.09
N GLY A 341 2.23 -5.47 -21.58
CA GLY A 341 1.34 -6.49 -22.14
C GLY A 341 1.75 -7.92 -21.82
N ILE A 342 2.59 -8.13 -20.79
CA ILE A 342 3.01 -9.46 -20.35
C ILE A 342 1.81 -10.20 -19.76
N MET A 343 1.50 -11.40 -20.27
CA MET A 343 0.31 -12.15 -19.85
C MET A 343 0.54 -13.08 -18.65
N GLU A 344 1.75 -13.59 -18.48
CA GLU A 344 2.18 -14.43 -17.37
C GLU A 344 3.31 -13.73 -16.60
N PRO A 345 3.22 -13.61 -15.26
CA PRO A 345 4.22 -12.88 -14.50
C PRO A 345 5.65 -13.44 -14.67
N ASP A 346 6.58 -12.56 -15.02
CA ASP A 346 8.00 -12.88 -15.13
C ASP A 346 8.68 -12.63 -13.79
N TRP A 347 8.79 -13.68 -12.98
CA TRP A 347 9.33 -13.61 -11.63
C TRP A 347 10.85 -13.41 -11.58
N ASP A 348 11.58 -13.79 -12.63
CA ASP A 348 13.04 -13.67 -12.69
C ASP A 348 13.46 -12.20 -12.93
N SER A 349 12.54 -11.38 -13.43
CA SER A 349 12.74 -9.94 -13.65
C SER A 349 12.38 -9.03 -12.45
N LEU A 350 11.96 -9.61 -11.32
CA LEU A 350 11.49 -8.86 -10.15
C LEU A 350 12.56 -8.40 -9.16
#